data_AF-W8F8L1-F1
#
_entry.id   AF-W8F8L1-F1
#
_cell.length_a   1.000
_cell.length_b   1.000
_cell.length_c   1.000
_cell.angle_alpha   90.00
_cell.angle_beta   90.00
_cell.angle_gamma   90.00
#
_symmetry.space_group_name_H-M   'P 1'
#
loop_
_entity.id
_entity.type
_entity.pdbx_description
1 polymer ?
#
loop_
_entity_poly.entity_id
_entity_poly.type
_entity_poly.pdbx_seq_one_letter_code
_entity_poly.pdbx_strand_id
1 'polypeptide(L)'
;MEVNIENLKKEHGDIQTLTLKDKAGKTVATAYLKEPGRVVVARAMSLIAQSKPLEAGEFILENCFVGGDQTILENEKFKMSASMQAVQLVELLDGELKKN
;
A
#
# COMPACT_ATOMS: atom_id res chain seq x y z
N MET A 1 19.10 -5.69 6.94
CA MET A 1 19.52 -4.60 6.05
C MET A 1 18.72 -3.38 6.44
N GLU A 2 19.38 -2.32 6.89
CA GLU A 2 18.73 -1.08 7.31
C GLU A 2 18.19 -0.37 6.07
N VAL A 3 16.87 -0.40 5.90
CA VAL A 3 16.21 0.34 4.82
C VAL A 3 16.33 1.82 5.15
N ASN A 4 17.07 2.57 4.33
CA ASN A 4 17.24 3.99 4.52
C ASN A 4 16.02 4.75 3.98
N ILE A 5 15.07 5.02 4.88
CA ILE A 5 13.81 5.73 4.57
C ILE A 5 14.08 7.14 4.00
N GLU A 6 15.19 7.79 4.40
CA GLU A 6 15.52 9.14 3.94
C GLU A 6 15.89 9.16 2.44
N ASN A 7 16.60 8.13 1.96
CA ASN A 7 16.87 7.98 0.54
C ASN A 7 15.60 7.64 -0.25
N LEU A 8 14.77 6.74 0.28
CA LEU A 8 13.49 6.40 -0.36
C LEU A 8 12.58 7.63 -0.49
N LYS A 9 12.56 8.50 0.53
CA LYS A 9 11.80 9.76 0.47
C LYS A 9 12.34 10.72 -0.58
N LYS A 10 13.65 10.78 -0.77
CA LYS A 10 14.27 11.61 -1.81
C LYS A 10 13.99 11.10 -3.22
N GLU A 11 13.95 9.79 -3.41
CA GLU A 11 13.76 9.17 -4.72
C GLU A 11 12.29 9.04 -5.14
N HIS A 12 11.39 8.83 -4.17
CA HIS A 12 9.99 8.50 -4.45
C HIS A 12 8.96 9.45 -3.81
N GLY A 13 9.40 10.44 -3.03
CA GLY A 13 8.52 11.39 -2.36
C GLY A 13 7.97 10.86 -1.04
N ASP A 14 6.68 11.02 -0.80
CA ASP A 14 6.05 10.56 0.43
C ASP A 14 6.04 9.03 0.52
N ILE A 15 6.61 8.53 1.63
CA ILE A 15 6.71 7.11 1.94
C ILE A 15 5.83 6.80 3.15
N GLN A 16 4.95 5.82 2.98
CA GLN A 16 4.10 5.26 4.01
C GLN A 16 4.67 3.94 4.51
N THR A 17 4.56 3.69 5.80
CA THR A 17 5.07 2.46 6.43
C THR A 17 3.92 1.52 6.76
N LEU A 18 3.97 0.31 6.23
CA LEU A 18 3.03 -0.76 6.50
C LEU A 18 3.69 -1.77 7.44
N THR A 19 3.19 -1.89 8.66
CA THR A 19 3.64 -2.91 9.62
C THR A 19 2.61 -4.01 9.77
N LEU A 20 3.01 -5.25 9.54
CA LEU A 20 2.20 -6.43 9.87
C LEU A 20 2.49 -6.85 11.31
N LYS A 21 1.45 -7.13 12.07
CA LYS A 21 1.53 -7.60 13.46
C LYS A 21 0.91 -8.99 13.59
N ASP A 22 1.47 -9.82 14.45
CA ASP A 22 0.84 -11.08 14.83
C ASP A 22 -0.32 -10.87 15.82
N LYS A 23 -0.97 -11.98 16.22
CA LYS A 23 -2.06 -11.95 17.22
C LYS A 23 -1.61 -11.44 18.60
N ALA A 24 -0.31 -11.49 18.91
CA ALA A 24 0.26 -10.97 20.15
C ALA A 24 0.66 -9.48 20.04
N GLY A 25 0.43 -8.86 18.88
CA GLY A 25 0.75 -7.46 18.61
C GLY A 25 2.22 -7.20 18.26
N LYS A 26 3.04 -8.26 18.09
CA LYS A 26 4.44 -8.13 17.71
C LYS A 26 4.54 -7.88 16.21
N THR A 27 5.37 -6.90 15.81
CA THR A 27 5.68 -6.66 14.40
C THR A 27 6.40 -7.87 13.81
N VAL A 28 5.78 -8.47 12.80
CA VAL A 28 6.32 -9.65 12.08
C VAL A 28 6.93 -9.28 10.74
N ALA A 29 6.51 -8.17 10.12
CA ALA A 29 7.13 -7.65 8.91
C ALA A 29 6.83 -6.15 8.74
N THR A 30 7.66 -5.45 7.98
CA THR A 30 7.48 -4.02 7.67
C THR A 30 7.76 -3.77 6.19
N ALA A 31 6.84 -3.12 5.48
CA ALA A 31 6.99 -2.64 4.11
C ALA A 31 6.99 -1.12 4.07
N TYR A 32 7.70 -0.56 3.11
CA TYR A 32 7.69 0.85 2.76
C TYR A 32 7.06 1.01 1.39
N LEU A 33 6.04 1.86 1.33
CA LEU A 33 5.20 2.07 0.16
C LEU A 33 5.31 3.54 -0.25
N LYS A 34 5.58 3.82 -1.52
CA LYS A 34 5.44 5.17 -2.08
C LYS A 34 3.98 5.49 -2.36
N GLU A 35 3.67 6.77 -2.54
CA GLU A 35 2.35 7.22 -2.93
C GLU A 35 1.93 6.65 -4.31
N PRO A 36 0.69 6.13 -4.44
CA PRO A 36 0.22 5.58 -5.71
C PRO A 36 -0.02 6.71 -6.73
N GLY A 37 0.57 6.58 -7.92
CA GLY A 37 0.24 7.47 -9.02
C GLY A 37 -1.20 7.31 -9.51
N ARG A 38 -1.72 8.31 -10.24
CA ARG A 38 -3.11 8.34 -10.78
C ARG A 38 -3.56 7.03 -11.44
N VAL A 39 -2.68 6.39 -12.23
CA VAL A 39 -3.00 5.13 -12.92
C VAL A 39 -3.20 3.99 -11.92
N VAL A 40 -2.37 3.95 -10.87
CA VAL A 40 -2.47 2.94 -9.82
C VAL A 40 -3.79 3.11 -9.07
N VAL A 41 -4.10 4.35 -8.67
CA VAL A 41 -5.36 4.72 -8.01
C VAL A 41 -6.57 4.36 -8.86
N ALA A 42 -6.58 4.72 -10.15
CA ALA A 42 -7.72 4.47 -11.04
C ALA A 42 -8.01 2.97 -11.18
N ARG A 43 -6.97 2.14 -11.33
CA ARG A 43 -7.14 0.69 -11.44
C ARG A 43 -7.55 0.06 -10.11
N ALA A 44 -6.97 0.50 -8.99
CA ALA A 44 -7.37 0.05 -7.67
C ALA A 44 -8.85 0.35 -7.39
N MET A 45 -9.31 1.58 -7.68
CA MET A 45 -10.71 1.97 -7.56
C MET A 45 -11.65 1.10 -8.41
N SER A 46 -11.26 0.82 -9.65
CA SER A 46 -12.03 -0.07 -10.53
C SER A 46 -12.16 -1.49 -9.96
N LEU A 47 -11.09 -2.03 -9.36
CA LEU A 47 -11.11 -3.34 -8.71
C LEU A 47 -11.98 -3.32 -7.43
N ILE A 48 -11.88 -2.27 -6.62
CA ILE A 48 -12.72 -2.09 -5.43
C ILE A 48 -14.21 -2.04 -5.82
N ALA A 49 -14.56 -1.29 -6.86
CA ALA A 49 -15.93 -1.20 -7.37
C ALA A 49 -16.47 -2.54 -7.91
N GLN A 50 -15.58 -3.45 -8.34
CA GLN A 50 -15.92 -4.81 -8.75
C GLN A 50 -15.94 -5.81 -7.59
N SER A 51 -15.92 -5.34 -6.34
CA SER A 51 -15.84 -6.18 -5.13
C SER A 51 -14.58 -7.05 -5.08
N LYS A 52 -13.47 -6.54 -5.62
CA LYS A 52 -12.15 -7.18 -5.63
C LYS A 52 -11.11 -6.37 -4.84
N PRO A 53 -11.34 -6.06 -3.55
CA PRO A 53 -10.43 -5.24 -2.76
C PRO A 53 -9.08 -5.91 -2.53
N LEU A 54 -9.02 -7.26 -2.54
CA LEU A 54 -7.75 -7.98 -2.42
C LEU A 54 -6.89 -7.80 -3.66
N GLU A 55 -7.45 -7.97 -4.87
CA GLU A 55 -6.75 -7.70 -6.12
C GLU A 55 -6.31 -6.23 -6.21
N ALA A 56 -7.12 -5.30 -5.70
CA ALA A 56 -6.76 -3.89 -5.62
C ALA A 56 -5.55 -3.66 -4.72
N GLY A 57 -5.57 -4.25 -3.52
CA GLY A 57 -4.48 -4.19 -2.56
C GLY A 57 -3.18 -4.80 -3.07
N GLU A 58 -3.27 -5.94 -3.76
CA GLU A 58 -2.12 -6.60 -4.41
C GLU A 58 -1.52 -5.72 -5.49
N PHE A 59 -2.38 -5.14 -6.33
CA PHE A 59 -1.93 -4.24 -7.39
C PHE A 59 -1.24 -2.99 -6.84
N ILE A 60 -1.77 -2.41 -5.75
CA ILE A 60 -1.13 -1.28 -5.06
C ILE A 60 0.21 -1.73 -4.48
N LEU A 61 0.25 -2.82 -3.73
CA LEU A 61 1.45 -3.34 -3.09
C LEU A 61 2.57 -3.58 -4.10
N GLU A 62 2.27 -4.21 -5.24
CA GLU A 62 3.26 -4.49 -6.30
C GLU A 62 3.80 -3.23 -6.98
N ASN A 63 2.99 -2.17 -7.11
CA ASN A 63 3.39 -0.93 -7.78
C ASN A 63 4.02 0.10 -6.83
N CYS A 64 3.71 0.01 -5.54
CA CYS A 64 4.08 1.00 -4.54
C CYS A 64 5.16 0.51 -3.57
N PHE A 65 5.45 -0.79 -3.51
CA PHE A 65 6.53 -1.31 -2.66
C PHE A 65 7.89 -0.79 -3.15
N VAL A 66 8.59 -0.09 -2.26
CA VAL A 66 9.93 0.48 -2.53
C VAL A 66 11.01 -0.09 -1.62
N GLY A 67 10.63 -0.87 -0.61
CA GLY A 67 11.57 -1.54 0.27
C GLY A 67 10.91 -2.11 1.52
N GLY A 68 11.70 -2.78 2.36
CA GLY A 68 11.24 -3.41 3.59
C GLY A 68 11.58 -4.89 3.62
N ASP A 69 10.78 -5.64 4.36
CA ASP A 69 10.90 -7.09 4.49
C ASP A 69 10.38 -7.77 3.21
N GLN A 70 11.26 -8.45 2.48
CA GLN A 70 10.90 -9.17 1.25
C GLN A 70 9.92 -10.31 1.49
N THR A 71 9.82 -10.81 2.73
CA THR A 71 8.83 -11.82 3.13
C THR A 71 7.40 -11.35 2.84
N ILE A 72 7.15 -10.03 2.78
CA ILE A 72 5.84 -9.48 2.41
C ILE A 72 5.44 -9.82 0.98
N LEU A 73 6.39 -9.92 0.06
CA LEU A 73 6.11 -10.29 -1.34
C LEU A 73 6.21 -11.80 -1.57
N GLU A 74 7.03 -12.50 -0.78
CA GLU A 74 7.34 -13.92 -0.96
C GLU A 74 6.35 -14.85 -0.25
N ASN A 75 5.83 -14.46 0.92
CA ASN A 75 4.92 -15.30 1.70
C ASN A 75 3.47 -14.91 1.42
N GLU A 76 2.67 -15.86 0.94
CA GLU A 76 1.26 -15.64 0.57
C GLU A 76 0.44 -15.00 1.69
N LYS A 77 0.61 -15.46 2.94
CA LYS A 77 -0.13 -14.90 4.09
C LYS A 77 0.28 -13.45 4.38
N PHE A 78 1.56 -13.13 4.22
CA PHE A 78 2.07 -11.78 4.46
C PHE A 78 1.64 -10.87 3.32
N LYS A 79 1.75 -11.34 2.07
CA LYS A 79 1.27 -10.63 0.89
C LYS A 79 -0.21 -10.31 1.01
N MET A 80 -1.04 -11.31 1.33
CA MET A 80 -2.48 -11.10 1.50
C MET A 80 -2.79 -10.09 2.62
N SER A 81 -2.11 -10.21 3.77
CA SER A 81 -2.28 -9.28 4.89
C SER A 81 -1.85 -7.86 4.54
N ALA A 82 -0.73 -7.70 3.84
CA ALA A 82 -0.21 -6.42 3.39
C ALA A 82 -1.11 -5.81 2.32
N SER A 83 -1.55 -6.58 1.34
CA SER A 83 -2.50 -6.15 0.31
C SER A 83 -3.77 -5.56 0.93
N MET A 84 -4.34 -6.21 1.95
CA MET A 84 -5.52 -5.69 2.64
C MET A 84 -5.29 -4.32 3.30
N GLN A 85 -4.09 -4.06 3.81
CA GLN A 85 -3.74 -2.75 4.36
C GLN A 85 -3.39 -1.74 3.27
N ALA A 86 -2.74 -2.18 2.20
CA ALA A 86 -2.29 -1.33 1.09
C ALA A 86 -3.45 -0.63 0.37
N VAL A 87 -4.68 -1.17 0.42
CA VAL A 87 -5.88 -0.48 -0.08
C VAL A 87 -6.06 0.92 0.53
N GLN A 88 -5.61 1.14 1.77
CA GLN A 88 -5.70 2.44 2.45
C GLN A 88 -4.83 3.54 1.81
N LEU A 89 -3.88 3.18 0.93
CA LEU A 89 -3.14 4.16 0.12
C LEU A 89 -4.04 4.90 -0.87
N VAL A 90 -5.22 4.37 -1.18
CA VAL A 90 -6.23 5.06 -1.99
C VAL A 90 -7.03 5.98 -1.06
N GLU A 91 -6.43 7.13 -0.75
CA GLU A 91 -7.08 8.21 0.00
C GLU A 91 -7.61 9.26 -0.98
N LEU A 92 -8.91 9.51 -0.95
CA LEU A 92 -9.55 10.56 -1.76
C LEU A 92 -10.11 11.63 -0.83
N LEU A 93 -9.94 12.89 -1.22
CA LEU A 93 -10.54 14.01 -0.52
C LEU A 93 -12.06 14.03 -0.75
N ASP A 94 -12.82 14.29 0.30
CA ASP A 94 -14.24 14.63 0.18
C ASP A 94 -14.41 15.95 -0.57
N GLY A 95 -15.38 16.01 -1.47
CA GLY A 95 -15.65 17.18 -2.29
C GLY A 95 -17.14 17.45 -2.44
N GLU A 96 -17.53 18.73 -2.42
CA GLU A 96 -18.89 19.18 -2.67
C GLU A 96 -18.98 19.85 -4.05
N LEU A 97 -19.96 19.44 -4.87
CA LEU A 97 -20.25 20.05 -6.16
C LEU A 97 -21.53 20.88 -6.06
N LYS A 98 -21.41 22.21 -6.16
CA LYS A 98 -22.55 23.12 -6.24
C LYS A 98 -22.81 23.53 -7.68
N LYS A 99 -24.06 23.38 -8.13
CA LYS A 99 -24.52 23.94 -9.40
C LYS A 99 -24.89 25.42 -9.18
N ASN A 100 -24.19 26.33 -9.86
CA ASN A 100 -24.61 27.73 -10.00
C ASN A 100 -25.36 27.92 -11.32
#